data_AF-A0A524FMP6-F1
#
_entry.id   AF-A0A524FMP6-F1
#
_cell.length_a   1.000
_cell.length_b   1.000
_cell.length_c   1.000
_cell.angle_alpha   90.00
_cell.angle_beta   90.00
_cell.angle_gamma   90.00
#
_symmetry.space_group_name_H-M   'P 1'
#
loop_
_entity.id
_entity.type
_entity.pdbx_description
1 polymer ?
#
loop_
_entity_poly.entity_id
_entity_poly.type
_entity_poly.pdbx_seq_one_letter_code
_entity_poly.pdbx_strand_id
1 'polypeptide(L)'
;MRVEIDASEVEYGLYYRDESSKELEKLLQNDPRYAECEVQRVQWGDVNTNPFDVLDENEESIVLLETWEVNTLTPPELISYIEVKQKIDRPLSDADAALYGSAIALGLTAGLFAFLLIFEERTMNLAFMIIPVFILAPILGFLSVRTYRKSIRESRNADLDAVRRDSSFLDVLQRLAQVPEIKEYNRKKLLKRIENIEQALSGI
;
A
#
# COMPACT_ATOMS: atom_id res chain seq x y z
N MET A 1 -35.01 9.95 5.49
CA MET A 1 -34.32 10.82 6.46
C MET A 1 -32.84 10.79 6.10
N ARG A 2 -32.29 11.89 5.58
CA ARG A 2 -30.87 11.99 5.21
C ARG A 2 -30.11 12.40 6.46
N VAL A 3 -29.32 11.48 7.03
CA VAL A 3 -28.31 11.86 8.02
C VAL A 3 -27.08 12.19 7.20
N GLU A 4 -26.92 13.47 6.87
CA GLU A 4 -25.63 13.99 6.42
C GLU A 4 -24.71 13.89 7.64
N ILE A 5 -23.78 12.95 7.63
CA ILE A 5 -22.72 12.93 8.63
C ILE A 5 -21.80 14.10 8.28
N ASP A 6 -21.80 15.13 9.11
CA ASP A 6 -20.80 16.19 9.01
C ASP A 6 -19.45 15.57 9.36
N ALA A 7 -18.60 15.38 8.36
CA ALA A 7 -17.28 14.79 8.54
C ALA A 7 -16.35 15.63 9.45
N SER A 8 -16.73 16.87 9.78
CA SER A 8 -16.04 17.66 10.82
C SER A 8 -16.39 17.25 12.26
N GLU A 9 -17.49 16.51 12.46
CA GLU A 9 -17.89 15.95 13.76
C GLU A 9 -17.33 14.53 13.99
N VAL A 10 -16.74 13.92 12.97
CA VAL A 10 -16.15 12.58 13.05
C VAL A 10 -14.74 12.67 13.64
N GLU A 11 -14.48 11.87 14.66
CA GLU A 11 -13.16 11.80 15.29
C GLU A 11 -12.12 11.23 14.33
N TYR A 12 -10.89 11.75 14.42
CA TYR A 12 -9.76 11.29 13.62
C TYR A 12 -9.56 9.77 13.77
N GLY A 13 -9.42 9.08 12.64
CA GLY A 13 -9.23 7.63 12.56
C GLY A 13 -10.53 6.83 12.56
N LEU A 14 -11.70 7.46 12.73
CA LEU A 14 -12.98 6.76 12.61
C LEU A 14 -13.43 6.64 11.16
N TYR A 15 -14.18 5.57 10.92
CA TYR A 15 -14.86 5.32 9.66
C TYR A 15 -16.23 5.98 9.67
N TYR A 16 -16.61 6.55 8.53
CA TYR A 16 -17.92 7.14 8.32
C TYR A 16 -18.40 6.90 6.89
N ARG A 17 -19.71 7.07 6.67
CA ARG A 17 -20.33 6.84 5.35
C ARG A 17 -21.12 8.07 4.91
N ASP A 18 -20.62 8.73 3.87
CA ASP A 18 -21.23 9.90 3.26
C ASP A 18 -21.91 9.55 1.92
N GLU A 19 -22.46 10.55 1.23
CA GLU A 19 -23.13 10.33 -0.05
C GLU A 19 -22.15 9.91 -1.15
N SER A 20 -20.93 10.48 -1.17
CA SER A 20 -19.87 10.10 -2.10
C SER A 20 -19.47 8.63 -1.94
N SER A 21 -19.47 8.12 -0.71
CA SER A 21 -19.24 6.70 -0.43
C SER A 21 -20.30 5.81 -1.07
N LYS A 22 -21.59 6.19 -0.95
CA LYS A 22 -22.70 5.44 -1.57
C LYS A 22 -22.70 5.53 -3.09
N GLU A 23 -22.26 6.66 -3.65
CA GLU A 23 -22.13 6.81 -5.10
C GLU A 23 -21.02 5.92 -5.66
N LEU A 24 -19.85 5.90 -5.00
CA LEU A 24 -18.75 5.02 -5.37
C LEU A 24 -19.15 3.55 -5.21
N GLU A 25 -19.82 3.18 -4.12
CA GLU A 25 -20.32 1.82 -3.91
C GLU A 25 -21.23 1.37 -5.05
N LYS A 26 -22.24 2.18 -5.41
CA LYS A 26 -23.14 1.86 -6.54
C LYS A 26 -22.39 1.74 -7.86
N LEU A 27 -21.36 2.55 -8.06
CA LEU A 27 -20.50 2.47 -9.25
C LEU A 27 -19.79 1.12 -9.29
N LEU A 28 -19.17 0.72 -8.18
CA LEU A 28 -18.39 -0.52 -8.06
C LEU A 28 -19.27 -1.76 -8.17
N GLN A 29 -20.45 -1.76 -7.54
CA GLN A 29 -21.42 -2.87 -7.58
C GLN A 29 -21.97 -3.18 -8.99
N ASN A 30 -21.76 -2.30 -9.98
CA ASN A 30 -22.06 -2.64 -11.38
C ASN A 30 -21.09 -3.68 -11.96
N ASP A 31 -19.92 -3.87 -11.33
CA ASP A 31 -18.97 -4.90 -11.69
C ASP A 31 -19.19 -6.16 -10.83
N PRO A 32 -19.31 -7.36 -11.44
CA PRO A 32 -19.54 -8.60 -10.69
C PRO A 32 -18.50 -8.90 -9.60
N ARG A 33 -17.27 -8.37 -9.72
CA ARG A 33 -16.20 -8.58 -8.73
C ARG A 33 -16.42 -7.81 -7.43
N TYR A 34 -17.22 -6.75 -7.47
CA TYR A 34 -17.50 -5.87 -6.34
C TYR A 34 -19.01 -5.82 -6.03
N ALA A 35 -19.77 -6.82 -6.45
CA ALA A 35 -21.23 -6.84 -6.33
C ALA A 35 -21.71 -6.74 -4.87
N GLU A 36 -20.92 -7.26 -3.93
CA GLU A 36 -21.22 -7.26 -2.49
C GLU A 36 -20.31 -6.31 -1.70
N CYS A 37 -19.62 -5.37 -2.36
CA CYS A 37 -18.73 -4.45 -1.66
C CYS A 37 -19.51 -3.38 -0.88
N GLU A 38 -18.93 -2.94 0.23
CA GLU A 38 -19.31 -1.72 0.94
C GLU A 38 -18.19 -0.67 0.82
N VAL A 39 -18.56 0.60 0.72
CA VAL A 39 -17.59 1.71 0.71
C VAL A 39 -17.80 2.62 1.91
N GLN A 40 -16.71 2.88 2.63
CA GLN A 40 -16.67 3.80 3.76
C GLN A 40 -15.50 4.78 3.58
N ARG A 41 -15.44 5.83 4.39
CA ARG A 41 -14.32 6.79 4.40
C ARG A 41 -13.64 6.80 5.74
N VAL A 42 -12.33 7.02 5.71
CA VAL A 42 -11.51 7.10 6.93
C VAL A 42 -11.19 8.57 7.22
N GLN A 43 -11.53 9.05 8.41
CA GLN A 43 -11.27 10.42 8.83
C GLN A 43 -9.77 10.64 9.11
N TRP A 44 -9.00 11.08 8.12
CA TRP A 44 -7.54 11.31 8.25
C TRP A 44 -7.15 12.78 8.11
N GLY A 45 -8.10 13.67 7.88
CA GLY A 45 -7.84 15.10 7.76
C GLY A 45 -9.07 15.85 7.27
N ASP A 46 -8.89 16.61 6.19
CA ASP A 46 -10.00 17.32 5.55
C ASP A 46 -10.89 16.34 4.79
N VAL A 47 -12.19 16.64 4.71
CA VAL A 47 -13.22 15.87 4.00
C VAL A 47 -12.87 15.69 2.53
N ASN A 48 -12.06 16.55 1.94
CA ASN A 48 -11.61 16.41 0.55
C ASN A 48 -10.38 15.50 0.38
N THR A 49 -9.82 15.04 1.48
CA THR A 49 -8.58 14.24 1.51
C THR A 49 -8.77 12.87 2.17
N ASN A 50 -9.91 12.64 2.81
CA ASN A 50 -10.23 11.38 3.47
C ASN A 50 -10.37 10.25 2.44
N PRO A 51 -9.54 9.20 2.51
CA PRO A 51 -9.61 8.10 1.55
C PRO A 51 -10.90 7.29 1.71
N PHE A 52 -11.27 6.61 0.63
CA PHE A 52 -12.34 5.62 0.58
C PHE A 52 -11.74 4.24 0.84
N ASP A 53 -12.27 3.52 1.82
CA ASP A 53 -11.97 2.11 2.04
C ASP A 53 -13.08 1.27 1.40
N VAL A 54 -12.69 0.38 0.50
CA VAL A 54 -13.60 -0.55 -0.17
C VAL A 54 -13.48 -1.88 0.55
N LEU A 55 -14.58 -2.34 1.14
CA LEU A 55 -14.68 -3.54 1.96
C LEU A 55 -15.39 -4.65 1.19
N ASP A 56 -15.03 -5.91 1.47
CA ASP A 56 -15.75 -7.08 0.96
C ASP A 56 -16.95 -7.45 1.85
N GLU A 57 -17.62 -8.55 1.50
CA GLU A 57 -18.76 -9.12 2.23
C GLU A 57 -18.44 -9.48 3.70
N ASN A 58 -17.16 -9.65 4.04
CA ASN A 58 -16.67 -10.01 5.37
C ASN A 58 -16.10 -8.81 6.14
N GLU A 59 -16.32 -7.58 5.65
CA GLU A 59 -15.74 -6.34 6.19
C GLU A 59 -14.19 -6.29 6.08
N GLU A 60 -13.58 -7.10 5.21
CA GLU A 60 -12.14 -7.04 4.95
C GLU A 60 -11.82 -5.96 3.91
N SER A 61 -10.82 -5.13 4.20
CA SER A 61 -10.37 -4.08 3.28
C SER A 61 -9.78 -4.69 2.00
N ILE A 62 -10.45 -4.41 0.89
CA ILE A 62 -10.02 -4.79 -0.46
C ILE A 62 -8.97 -3.79 -0.95
N VAL A 63 -9.28 -2.50 -0.87
CA VAL A 63 -8.41 -1.42 -1.34
C VAL A 63 -8.75 -0.10 -0.67
N LEU A 64 -7.71 0.66 -0.33
CA LEU A 64 -7.84 2.05 0.10
C LEU A 64 -7.58 2.98 -1.09
N LEU A 65 -8.58 3.77 -1.48
CA LEU A 65 -8.56 4.71 -2.58
C LEU A 65 -8.47 6.14 -2.08
N GLU A 66 -7.51 6.89 -2.58
CA GLU A 66 -7.38 8.30 -2.26
C GLU A 66 -8.48 9.11 -2.98
N THR A 67 -8.95 10.21 -2.38
CA THR A 67 -10.02 11.02 -2.99
C THR A 67 -9.68 11.50 -4.40
N TRP A 68 -8.42 11.87 -4.64
CA TRP A 68 -7.96 12.32 -5.96
C TRP A 68 -7.90 11.18 -6.99
N GLU A 69 -7.76 9.91 -6.58
CA GLU A 69 -7.83 8.76 -7.50
C GLU A 69 -9.27 8.59 -8.00
N VAL A 70 -10.24 8.68 -7.11
CA VAL A 70 -11.67 8.54 -7.44
C VAL A 70 -12.17 9.69 -8.30
N ASN A 71 -11.78 10.93 -7.98
CA ASN A 71 -12.27 12.12 -8.68
C ASN A 71 -11.66 12.30 -10.09
N THR A 72 -10.50 11.70 -10.36
CA THR A 72 -9.77 11.88 -11.62
C THR A 72 -10.16 10.84 -12.68
N LEU A 73 -10.52 9.64 -12.25
CA LEU A 73 -10.72 8.50 -13.14
C LEU A 73 -12.18 8.33 -13.54
N THR A 74 -12.39 7.92 -14.79
CA THR A 74 -13.73 7.47 -15.21
C THR A 74 -14.05 6.11 -14.59
N PRO A 75 -15.35 5.71 -14.50
CA PRO A 75 -15.74 4.45 -13.88
C PRO A 75 -14.98 3.21 -14.40
N PRO A 76 -14.80 3.00 -15.72
CA PRO A 76 -14.05 1.86 -16.23
C PRO A 76 -12.55 1.91 -15.87
N GLU A 77 -11.96 3.11 -15.91
CA GLU A 77 -10.55 3.32 -15.57
C GLU A 77 -10.31 3.07 -14.08
N LEU A 78 -11.24 3.49 -13.23
CA LEU A 78 -11.17 3.28 -11.79
C LEU A 78 -11.21 1.78 -11.45
N ILE A 79 -12.09 1.02 -12.10
CA ILE A 79 -12.16 -0.44 -11.91
C ILE A 79 -10.85 -1.11 -12.33
N SER A 80 -10.32 -0.77 -13.51
CA SER A 80 -9.02 -1.28 -13.99
C SER A 80 -7.88 -0.90 -13.04
N TYR A 81 -7.89 0.33 -12.54
CA TYR A 81 -6.91 0.83 -11.58
C TYR A 81 -6.96 0.08 -10.24
N ILE A 82 -8.15 -0.18 -9.71
CA ILE A 82 -8.36 -0.93 -8.47
C ILE A 82 -7.75 -2.32 -8.56
N GLU A 83 -7.93 -3.05 -9.67
CA GLU A 83 -7.37 -4.40 -9.82
C GLU A 83 -5.84 -4.43 -9.75
N VAL A 84 -5.21 -3.41 -10.33
CA VAL A 84 -3.75 -3.29 -10.32
C VAL A 84 -3.28 -2.85 -8.94
N LYS A 85 -4.00 -1.90 -8.33
CA LYS A 85 -3.69 -1.41 -6.99
C LYS A 85 -3.78 -2.50 -5.94
N GLN A 86 -4.80 -3.35 -5.96
CA GLN A 86 -4.92 -4.53 -5.08
C GLN A 86 -3.72 -5.47 -5.19
N LYS A 87 -3.20 -5.70 -6.40
CA LYS A 87 -2.03 -6.56 -6.60
C LYS A 87 -0.74 -5.92 -6.09
N ILE A 88 -0.62 -4.60 -6.17
CA ILE A 88 0.57 -3.85 -5.78
C ILE A 88 0.61 -3.58 -4.28
N ASP A 89 -0.51 -3.13 -3.72
CA ASP A 89 -0.65 -2.72 -2.32
C ASP A 89 -1.16 -3.90 -1.45
N ARG A 90 -1.11 -5.14 -1.96
CA ARG A 90 -1.48 -6.34 -1.20
C ARG A 90 -0.78 -6.32 0.16
N PRO A 91 -1.51 -6.48 1.27
CA PRO A 91 -0.89 -6.51 2.59
C PRO A 91 0.18 -7.59 2.62
N LEU A 92 1.25 -7.32 3.37
CA LEU A 92 2.29 -8.31 3.62
C LEU A 92 1.61 -9.57 4.16
N SER A 93 1.96 -10.74 3.61
CA SER A 93 1.51 -12.00 4.21
C SER A 93 2.01 -12.07 5.66
N ASP A 94 1.31 -12.80 6.54
CA ASP A 94 1.75 -12.98 7.93
C ASP A 94 3.21 -13.46 8.02
N ALA A 95 3.62 -14.30 7.07
CA ALA A 95 5.00 -14.77 6.95
C ALA A 95 5.98 -13.64 6.60
N ASP A 96 5.63 -12.76 5.67
CA ASP A 96 6.45 -11.61 5.31
C ASP A 96 6.49 -10.58 6.45
N ALA A 97 5.36 -10.32 7.10
CA ALA A 97 5.27 -9.45 8.26
C ALA A 97 6.13 -9.97 9.43
N ALA A 98 6.07 -11.27 9.73
CA ALA A 98 6.91 -11.91 10.73
C ALA A 98 8.40 -11.86 10.35
N LEU A 99 8.73 -12.03 9.06
CA LEU A 99 10.10 -11.93 8.57
C LEU A 99 10.67 -10.52 8.73
N TYR A 100 9.94 -9.48 8.33
CA TYR A 100 10.39 -8.09 8.52
C TYR A 100 10.43 -7.71 10.00
N GLY A 101 9.42 -8.11 10.78
CA GLY A 101 9.37 -7.87 12.22
C GLY A 101 10.55 -8.51 12.95
N SER A 102 10.87 -9.77 12.64
CA SER A 102 12.03 -10.47 13.21
C SER A 102 13.37 -9.86 12.79
N ALA A 103 13.50 -9.41 11.53
CA ALA A 103 14.69 -8.71 11.07
C ALA A 103 14.90 -7.36 11.81
N ILE A 104 13.84 -6.58 12.01
CA ILE A 104 13.89 -5.32 12.77
C ILE A 104 14.24 -5.59 14.23
N ALA A 105 13.55 -6.55 14.87
CA ALA A 105 13.79 -6.91 16.27
C ALA A 105 15.24 -7.35 16.50
N LEU A 106 15.81 -8.16 15.59
CA LEU A 106 17.21 -8.56 15.67
C LEU A 106 18.17 -7.41 15.40
N GLY A 107 17.85 -6.49 14.48
CA GLY A 107 18.64 -5.28 14.26
C GLY A 107 18.69 -4.38 15.50
N LEU A 108 17.54 -4.15 16.15
CA LEU A 108 17.45 -3.39 17.39
C LEU A 108 18.19 -4.08 18.54
N THR A 109 18.05 -5.40 18.65
CA THR A 109 18.74 -6.21 19.66
C THR A 109 20.25 -6.14 19.47
N ALA A 110 20.75 -6.26 18.24
CA ALA A 110 22.16 -6.12 17.92
C ALA A 110 22.69 -4.72 18.25
N GLY A 111 21.94 -3.67 17.90
CA GLY A 111 22.29 -2.28 18.22
C GLY A 111 22.37 -2.01 19.73
N LEU A 112 21.40 -2.53 20.50
CA LEU A 112 21.41 -2.43 21.96
C LEU A 112 22.63 -3.15 22.57
N PHE A 113 22.98 -4.34 22.07
CA PHE A 113 24.17 -5.05 22.55
C PHE A 113 25.47 -4.33 22.20
N ALA A 114 25.58 -3.76 21.00
CA ALA A 114 26.73 -2.95 20.62
C ALA A 114 26.89 -1.74 21.56
N PHE A 115 25.79 -1.07 21.89
CA PHE A 115 25.79 0.05 22.84
C PHE A 115 26.27 -0.39 24.23
N LEU A 116 25.71 -1.46 24.80
CA LEU A 116 26.10 -1.96 26.13
C LEU A 116 27.58 -2.42 26.17
N LEU A 117 28.09 -3.01 25.10
CA LEU A 117 29.50 -3.40 24.99
C LEU A 117 30.46 -2.20 24.97
N ILE A 118 30.10 -1.14 24.24
CA ILE A 118 30.97 0.02 24.02
C ILE A 118 30.96 0.96 25.24
N PHE A 119 29.81 1.13 25.89
CA PHE A 119 29.63 2.19 26.90
C PHE A 119 29.51 1.70 28.35
N GLU A 120 29.15 0.43 28.60
CA GLU A 120 28.98 -0.08 29.98
C GLU A 120 30.07 -1.07 30.45
N GLU A 121 31.04 -1.43 29.60
CA GLU A 121 32.14 -2.39 29.88
C GLU A 121 31.69 -3.73 30.52
N ARG A 122 30.41 -4.10 30.42
CA ARG A 122 29.85 -5.35 30.95
C ARG A 122 30.12 -6.51 30.01
N THR A 123 31.17 -7.29 30.26
CA THR A 123 31.67 -8.30 29.30
C THR A 123 31.24 -9.75 29.56
N MET A 124 30.77 -10.12 30.76
CA MET A 124 30.77 -11.54 31.16
C MET A 124 29.58 -12.43 30.71
N ASN A 125 28.49 -11.92 30.14
CA ASN A 125 27.35 -12.77 29.70
C ASN A 125 26.88 -12.57 28.24
N LEU A 126 27.61 -11.78 27.45
CA LEU A 126 27.18 -11.42 26.09
C LEU A 126 27.49 -12.49 25.03
N ALA A 127 28.48 -13.36 25.27
CA ALA A 127 28.90 -14.38 24.30
C ALA A 127 27.76 -15.34 23.87
N PHE A 128 26.86 -15.71 24.79
CA PHE A 128 25.72 -16.58 24.50
C PHE A 128 24.63 -15.92 23.64
N MET A 129 24.53 -14.59 23.66
CA MET A 129 23.55 -13.84 22.86
C MET A 129 24.13 -13.29 21.55
N ILE A 130 25.45 -13.12 21.49
CA ILE A 130 26.17 -12.69 20.28
C ILE A 130 26.08 -13.75 19.17
N ILE A 131 26.34 -15.03 19.48
CA ILE A 131 26.41 -16.09 18.46
C ILE A 131 25.09 -16.25 17.68
N PRO A 132 23.91 -16.33 18.32
CA PRO A 132 22.64 -16.38 17.60
C PRO A 132 22.39 -15.15 16.73
N VAL A 133 22.76 -13.96 17.19
CA VAL A 133 22.58 -12.71 16.42
C VAL A 133 23.43 -12.72 15.16
N PHE A 134 24.71 -13.11 15.25
CA PHE A 134 25.60 -13.17 14.09
C PHE A 134 25.22 -14.26 13.07
N ILE A 135 24.50 -15.30 13.48
CA ILE A 135 23.99 -16.35 12.57
C ILE A 135 22.63 -15.96 11.98
N LEU A 136 21.70 -15.48 12.81
CA LEU A 136 20.32 -15.20 12.40
C LEU A 136 20.18 -13.91 11.61
N ALA A 137 20.94 -12.85 11.95
CA ALA A 137 20.89 -11.57 11.24
C ALA A 137 21.19 -11.68 9.73
N PRO A 138 22.26 -12.36 9.27
CA PRO A 138 22.51 -12.50 7.83
C PRO A 138 21.46 -13.38 7.14
N ILE A 139 20.93 -14.42 7.80
CA ILE A 139 19.87 -15.26 7.23
C ILE A 139 18.60 -14.44 7.01
N LEU A 140 18.15 -13.72 8.04
CA LEU A 140 16.96 -12.88 7.94
C LEU A 140 17.18 -11.69 7.01
N GLY A 141 18.38 -11.11 6.98
CA GLY A 141 18.74 -10.07 6.02
C GLY A 141 18.69 -10.57 4.58
N PHE A 142 19.18 -11.78 4.31
CA PHE A 142 19.09 -12.38 2.98
C PHE A 142 17.64 -12.68 2.59
N LEU A 143 16.85 -13.26 3.51
CA LEU A 143 15.44 -13.54 3.28
C LEU A 143 14.64 -12.26 3.05
N SER A 144 14.84 -11.21 3.85
CA SER A 144 14.15 -9.93 3.71
C SER A 144 14.48 -9.26 2.38
N VAL A 145 15.75 -9.24 1.96
CA VAL A 145 16.15 -8.74 0.63
C VAL A 145 15.51 -9.55 -0.49
N ARG A 146 15.43 -10.87 -0.36
CA ARG A 146 14.80 -11.74 -1.35
C ARG A 146 13.29 -11.46 -1.45
N THR A 147 12.60 -11.37 -0.33
CA THR A 147 11.16 -11.04 -0.27
C THR A 147 10.90 -9.65 -0.84
N TYR A 148 11.72 -8.65 -0.48
CA TYR A 148 11.63 -7.29 -1.02
C TYR A 148 11.78 -7.27 -2.54
N ARG A 149 12.81 -7.95 -3.08
CA ARG A 149 13.01 -8.06 -4.54
C ARG A 149 11.85 -8.77 -5.23
N LYS A 150 11.29 -9.80 -4.60
CA LYS A 150 10.12 -10.51 -5.12
C LYS A 150 8.92 -9.57 -5.22
N SER A 151 8.61 -8.82 -4.16
CA SER A 151 7.52 -7.84 -4.14
C SER A 151 7.68 -6.75 -5.21
N ILE A 152 8.89 -6.18 -5.38
CA ILE A 152 9.15 -5.21 -6.46
C ILE A 152 8.85 -5.82 -7.84
N ARG A 153 9.28 -7.07 -8.05
CA ARG A 153 9.08 -7.75 -9.33
C ARG A 153 7.60 -8.03 -9.60
N GLU A 154 6.85 -8.44 -8.57
CA GLU A 154 5.42 -8.68 -8.66
C GLU A 154 4.66 -7.39 -8.98
N SER A 155 5.00 -6.28 -8.32
CA SER A 155 4.43 -4.96 -8.64
C SER A 155 4.71 -4.55 -10.09
N ARG A 156 5.97 -4.69 -10.55
CA ARG A 156 6.33 -4.38 -11.95
C ARG A 156 5.58 -5.27 -12.94
N ASN A 157 5.45 -6.55 -12.65
CA ASN A 157 4.72 -7.48 -13.51
C ASN A 157 3.23 -7.13 -13.58
N ALA A 158 2.62 -6.72 -12.45
CA ALA A 158 1.22 -6.30 -12.41
C ALA A 158 0.97 -5.09 -13.32
N ASP A 159 1.85 -4.08 -13.27
CA ASP A 159 1.78 -2.91 -14.16
C ASP A 159 1.93 -3.29 -15.64
N LEU A 160 2.87 -4.17 -15.97
CA LEU A 160 3.06 -4.62 -17.36
C LEU A 160 1.90 -5.48 -17.87
N ASP A 161 1.38 -6.36 -17.02
CA ASP A 161 0.22 -7.19 -17.38
C ASP A 161 -1.04 -6.32 -17.55
N ALA A 162 -1.18 -5.23 -16.80
CA ALA A 162 -2.25 -4.26 -16.99
C ALA A 162 -2.15 -3.58 -18.36
N VAL A 163 -0.98 -3.03 -18.70
CA VAL A 163 -0.76 -2.36 -20.01
C VAL A 163 -0.92 -3.31 -21.19
N ARG A 164 -0.55 -4.59 -21.03
CA ARG A 164 -0.76 -5.62 -22.06
C ARG A 164 -2.23 -5.96 -22.29
N ARG A 165 -3.06 -5.86 -21.25
CA ARG A 165 -4.52 -6.11 -21.34
C ARG A 165 -5.27 -4.87 -21.81
N ASP A 166 -4.82 -3.70 -21.37
CA ASP A 166 -5.42 -2.41 -21.66
C ASP A 166 -4.30 -1.37 -21.89
N SER A 167 -4.09 -1.02 -23.15
CA SER A 167 -3.07 -0.04 -23.53
C SER A 167 -3.32 1.35 -22.95
N SER A 168 -4.55 1.67 -22.56
CA SER A 168 -4.90 2.96 -21.95
C SER A 168 -4.51 3.08 -20.49
N PHE A 169 -4.06 1.98 -19.85
CA PHE A 169 -3.63 2.00 -18.46
C PHE A 169 -2.43 2.92 -18.21
N LEU A 170 -1.53 3.08 -19.19
CA LEU A 170 -0.44 4.04 -19.09
C LEU A 170 -0.97 5.48 -19.01
N ASP A 171 -1.99 5.80 -19.81
CA ASP A 171 -2.63 7.12 -19.82
C ASP A 171 -3.37 7.40 -18.51
N VAL A 172 -3.92 6.36 -17.87
CA VAL A 172 -4.51 6.44 -16.51
C VAL A 172 -3.44 6.86 -15.51
N LEU A 173 -2.28 6.21 -15.49
CA LEU A 173 -1.18 6.57 -14.59
C LEU A 173 -0.65 7.98 -14.87
N GLN A 174 -0.53 8.37 -16.14
CA GLN A 174 -0.09 9.71 -16.52
C GLN A 174 -1.08 10.79 -16.06
N ARG A 175 -2.39 10.56 -16.21
CA ARG A 175 -3.43 11.48 -15.70
C ARG A 175 -3.36 11.62 -14.18
N LEU A 176 -3.26 10.52 -13.46
CA LEU A 176 -3.09 10.53 -12.00
C LEU A 176 -1.83 11.30 -11.57
N ALA A 177 -0.72 11.18 -12.31
CA ALA A 177 0.52 11.88 -12.00
C ALA A 177 0.44 13.40 -12.22
N GLN A 178 -0.47 13.86 -13.08
CA GLN A 178 -0.67 15.27 -13.42
C GLN A 178 -1.64 16.00 -12.49
N VAL A 179 -2.30 15.28 -11.57
CA VAL A 179 -3.23 15.89 -10.61
C VAL A 179 -2.50 16.97 -9.78
N PRO A 180 -3.02 18.21 -9.70
CA PRO A 180 -2.34 19.29 -8.97
C PRO A 180 -2.22 19.02 -7.46
N GLU A 181 -3.25 18.40 -6.87
CA GLU A 181 -3.43 18.19 -5.43
C GLU A 181 -2.62 16.99 -4.89
N ILE A 182 -1.99 16.21 -5.77
CA ILE A 182 -1.23 15.04 -5.38
C ILE A 182 0.05 15.42 -4.61
N LYS A 183 0.28 14.76 -3.47
CA LYS A 183 1.54 14.91 -2.70
C LYS A 183 2.74 14.51 -3.57
N GLU A 184 3.86 15.22 -3.41
CA GLU A 184 5.09 14.98 -4.20
C GLU A 184 5.57 13.53 -4.12
N TYR A 185 5.47 12.89 -2.95
CA TYR A 185 5.80 11.48 -2.77
C TYR A 185 4.97 10.56 -3.67
N ASN A 186 3.64 10.75 -3.71
CA ASN A 186 2.73 9.96 -4.55
C ASN A 186 2.98 10.23 -6.03
N ARG A 187 3.25 11.49 -6.41
CA ARG A 187 3.65 11.86 -7.78
C ARG A 187 4.90 11.09 -8.21
N LYS A 188 5.94 11.08 -7.37
CA LYS A 188 7.18 10.34 -7.62
C LYS A 188 6.93 8.83 -7.74
N LYS A 189 6.03 8.24 -6.91
CA LYS A 189 5.64 6.82 -7.02
C LYS A 189 5.01 6.52 -8.38
N LEU A 190 4.10 7.38 -8.85
CA LEU A 190 3.44 7.22 -10.18
C LEU A 190 4.42 7.41 -11.34
N LEU A 191 5.24 8.46 -11.33
CA LEU A 191 6.25 8.70 -12.38
C LEU A 191 7.24 7.54 -12.50
N LYS A 192 7.65 6.96 -11.37
CA LYS A 192 8.52 5.77 -11.38
C LYS A 192 7.83 4.55 -12.00
N ARG A 193 6.51 4.37 -11.78
CA ARG A 193 5.74 3.29 -12.42
C ARG A 193 5.67 3.50 -13.93
N ILE A 194 5.37 4.72 -14.37
CA ILE A 194 5.35 5.12 -15.79
C ILE A 194 6.71 4.83 -16.44
N GLU A 195 7.81 5.30 -15.85
CA GLU A 195 9.17 5.08 -16.36
C GLU A 195 9.50 3.58 -16.48
N ASN A 196 9.13 2.76 -15.48
CA ASN A 196 9.37 1.32 -15.51
C ASN A 196 8.60 0.61 -16.63
N ILE A 197 7.38 1.07 -16.94
CA ILE A 197 6.56 0.56 -18.03
C ILE A 197 7.19 0.95 -19.37
N GLU A 198 7.50 2.24 -19.56
CA GLU A 198 8.09 2.76 -20.81
C GLU A 198 9.45 2.10 -21.12
N GLN A 199 10.31 1.93 -20.11
CA GLN A 199 11.58 1.20 -20.26
C GLN A 199 11.37 -0.27 -20.64
N ALA A 200 10.33 -0.92 -20.11
CA ALA A 200 10.03 -2.30 -20.46
C ALA A 200 9.46 -2.44 -21.87
N LEU A 201 8.71 -1.46 -22.35
CA LEU A 201 8.14 -1.45 -23.71
C LEU A 201 9.18 -1.08 -24.78
N SER A 202 10.12 -0.19 -24.47
CA SER A 202 11.19 0.24 -25.39
C SER A 202 12.35 -0.75 -25.50
N GLY A 203 12.46 -1.72 -24.58
CA GLY A 203 13.43 -2.81 -24.62
C GLY A 203 12.95 -4.09 -25.32
N ILE A 204 11.78 -4.04 -25.99
CA ILE A 204 11.21 -5.09 -26.84
C ILE A 204 11.45 -4.69 -28.30
#